data_AF-A0A9W9TPV0-F1
#
_entry.id   AF-A0A9W9TPV0-F1
#
_cell.length_a   1.000
_cell.length_b   1.000
_cell.length_c   1.000
_cell.angle_alpha   90.00
_cell.angle_beta   90.00
_cell.angle_gamma   90.00
#
_symmetry.space_group_name_H-M   'P 1'
#
loop_
_entity.id
_entity.type
_entity.pdbx_description
1 polymer ?
#
loop_
_entity_poly.entity_id
_entity_poly.type
_entity_poly.pdbx_seq_one_letter_code
_entity_poly.pdbx_strand_id
1 'polypeptide(L)'
;MLSDCSEMISAETAIRTPSGNIRKIRGPSMGTAVIMQGHYIEHQALKAIGGLERISMVTPFRPREPSVRDELVMTGSQAISNRSELYHGFIYECRLELLEERTASENKRRAETNRYQASIQYSRYDCILERAGFLLGRYSLGTCPCSRNGIGLDLIDAREIPYHCLCLMKRCLFTTESWI
;
A
#
# COMPACT_ATOMS: atom_id res chain seq x y z
N MET A 1 -23.85 -22.98 4.15
CA MET A 1 -25.21 -23.14 3.60
C MET A 1 -26.16 -22.96 4.76
N LEU A 2 -27.17 -22.12 4.59
CA LEU A 2 -28.13 -21.80 5.65
C LEU A 2 -29.39 -22.68 5.58
N SER A 3 -29.78 -23.11 4.38
CA SER A 3 -30.93 -24.01 4.21
C SER A 3 -30.55 -25.48 4.41
N ASP A 4 -31.54 -26.28 4.77
CA ASP A 4 -31.44 -27.74 4.74
C ASP A 4 -31.28 -28.22 3.30
N CYS A 5 -30.20 -28.96 3.04
CA CYS A 5 -29.80 -29.43 1.71
C CYS A 5 -29.94 -30.96 1.58
N SER A 6 -30.59 -31.64 2.54
CA SER A 6 -30.64 -33.10 2.61
C SER A 6 -31.32 -33.75 1.39
N GLU A 7 -32.33 -33.10 0.82
CA GLU A 7 -33.06 -33.57 -0.36
C GLU A 7 -32.47 -33.08 -1.69
N MET A 8 -31.41 -32.26 -1.65
CA MET A 8 -30.85 -31.63 -2.83
C MET A 8 -29.86 -32.55 -3.55
N ILE A 9 -30.20 -32.94 -4.77
CA ILE A 9 -29.30 -33.69 -5.65
C ILE A 9 -28.61 -32.70 -6.60
N SER A 10 -27.29 -32.83 -6.79
CA SER A 10 -26.51 -32.03 -7.75
C SER A 10 -26.37 -30.52 -7.46
N ALA A 11 -26.36 -30.11 -6.19
CA ALA A 11 -26.24 -28.70 -5.75
C ALA A 11 -24.80 -28.20 -5.51
N GLU A 12 -23.81 -28.92 -6.00
CA GLU A 12 -22.39 -28.65 -5.79
C GLU A 12 -21.93 -27.34 -6.46
N THR A 13 -20.91 -26.73 -5.88
CA THR A 13 -20.19 -25.63 -6.53
C THR A 13 -19.08 -26.22 -7.38
N ALA A 14 -19.16 -26.02 -8.69
CA ALA A 14 -18.12 -26.40 -9.64
C ALA A 14 -17.10 -25.26 -9.74
N ILE A 15 -15.81 -25.61 -9.70
CA ILE A 15 -14.68 -24.71 -9.88
C ILE A 15 -13.88 -25.16 -11.11
N ARG A 16 -13.47 -24.21 -11.95
CA ARG A 16 -12.50 -24.47 -13.01
C ARG A 16 -11.08 -24.36 -12.45
N THR A 17 -10.31 -25.44 -12.58
CA THR A 17 -8.88 -25.48 -12.24
C THR A 17 -8.07 -24.78 -13.35
N PRO A 18 -6.89 -24.18 -13.08
CA PRO A 18 -6.04 -23.61 -14.13
C PRO A 18 -5.70 -24.57 -15.28
N SER A 19 -5.65 -25.88 -15.01
CA SER A 19 -5.48 -26.93 -16.03
C SER A 19 -6.70 -27.13 -16.95
N GLY A 20 -7.78 -26.36 -16.77
CA GLY A 20 -9.04 -26.51 -17.50
C GLY A 20 -10.01 -27.53 -16.93
N ASN A 21 -9.57 -28.37 -15.97
CA ASN A 21 -10.41 -29.40 -15.35
C ASN A 21 -11.44 -28.80 -14.40
N ILE A 22 -12.68 -29.27 -14.50
CA ILE A 22 -13.77 -28.87 -13.59
C ILE A 22 -13.72 -29.78 -12.36
N ARG A 23 -13.54 -29.18 -11.18
CA ARG A 23 -13.61 -29.86 -9.89
C ARG A 23 -14.89 -29.46 -9.18
N LYS A 24 -15.65 -30.45 -8.72
CA LYS A 24 -16.80 -30.21 -7.87
C LYS A 24 -16.34 -30.22 -6.42
N ILE A 25 -16.64 -29.14 -5.70
CA ILE A 25 -16.44 -29.09 -4.26
C ILE A 25 -17.48 -30.03 -3.62
N ARG A 26 -17.13 -30.61 -2.45
CA ARG A 26 -18.07 -31.47 -1.70
C ARG A 26 -19.44 -30.81 -1.61
N GLY A 27 -20.48 -31.65 -1.75
CA GLY A 27 -21.88 -31.28 -1.67
C GLY A 27 -22.20 -30.32 -0.53
N PRO A 28 -23.08 -29.32 -0.77
CA PRO A 28 -23.52 -28.42 0.29
C PRO A 28 -24.29 -29.22 1.35
N SER A 29 -23.76 -29.26 2.57
CA SER A 29 -24.54 -29.64 3.74
C SER A 29 -24.86 -28.40 4.58
N MET A 30 -25.93 -28.48 5.37
CA MET A 30 -26.29 -27.44 6.33
C MET A 30 -25.10 -27.15 7.25
N GLY A 31 -24.77 -25.88 7.44
CA GLY A 31 -23.62 -25.46 8.25
C GLY A 31 -22.26 -25.51 7.55
N THR A 32 -22.15 -26.02 6.32
CA THR A 32 -20.87 -26.02 5.60
C THR A 32 -20.54 -24.64 5.02
N ALA A 33 -19.29 -24.21 5.16
CA ALA A 33 -18.75 -23.01 4.53
C ALA A 33 -17.65 -23.37 3.52
N VAL A 34 -17.58 -22.58 2.44
CA VAL A 34 -16.50 -22.68 1.45
C VAL A 34 -15.84 -21.33 1.37
N ILE A 35 -14.52 -21.30 1.54
CA ILE A 35 -13.70 -20.12 1.33
C ILE A 35 -12.97 -20.30 0.01
N MET A 36 -13.10 -19.32 -0.87
CA MET A 36 -12.44 -19.32 -2.16
C MET A 36 -12.08 -17.91 -2.58
N GLN A 37 -11.07 -17.79 -3.45
CA GLN A 37 -10.68 -16.51 -4.03
C GLN A 37 -11.69 -16.11 -5.10
N GLY A 38 -12.51 -15.10 -4.79
CA GLY A 38 -13.43 -14.49 -5.74
C GLY A 38 -12.68 -13.77 -6.86
N HIS A 39 -13.37 -13.50 -7.98
CA HIS A 39 -12.86 -12.85 -9.20
C HIS A 39 -11.81 -13.66 -10.00
N TYR A 40 -10.88 -14.33 -9.34
CA TYR A 40 -9.80 -15.10 -10.00
C TYR A 40 -10.19 -16.53 -10.35
N ILE A 41 -11.06 -17.13 -9.54
CA ILE A 41 -11.49 -18.51 -9.72
C ILE A 41 -12.89 -18.49 -10.36
N GLU A 42 -12.97 -19.01 -11.58
CA GLU A 42 -14.25 -19.29 -12.21
C GLU A 42 -14.97 -20.38 -11.43
N HIS A 43 -16.16 -20.04 -10.94
CA HIS A 43 -17.01 -20.95 -10.21
C HIS A 43 -18.46 -20.78 -10.62
N GLN A 44 -19.20 -21.88 -10.53
CA GLN A 44 -20.61 -21.89 -10.82
C GLN A 44 -21.33 -22.81 -9.84
N ALA A 45 -22.43 -22.32 -9.27
CA ALA A 45 -23.36 -23.18 -8.55
C ALA A 45 -24.14 -24.02 -9.57
N LEU A 46 -24.04 -25.35 -9.46
CA LEU A 46 -24.82 -26.24 -10.30
C LEU A 46 -26.30 -26.19 -9.90
N LYS A 47 -27.16 -26.41 -10.89
CA LYS A 47 -28.61 -26.48 -10.66
C LYS A 47 -28.92 -27.70 -9.81
N ALA A 48 -29.53 -27.47 -8.66
CA ALA A 48 -30.05 -28.53 -7.80
C ALA A 48 -31.35 -29.11 -8.37
N ILE A 49 -31.54 -30.41 -8.17
CA ILE A 49 -32.78 -31.13 -8.47
C ILE A 49 -33.26 -31.72 -7.14
N GLY A 50 -34.49 -31.40 -6.73
CA GLY A 50 -34.98 -31.72 -5.40
C GLY A 50 -34.55 -30.68 -4.36
N GLY A 51 -35.40 -30.48 -3.35
CA GLY A 51 -35.28 -29.42 -2.34
C GLY A 51 -36.13 -28.17 -2.66
N LEU A 52 -36.65 -27.55 -1.61
CA LEU A 52 -37.47 -26.33 -1.69
C LEU A 52 -36.61 -25.11 -2.01
N GLU A 53 -35.56 -24.85 -1.22
CA GLU A 53 -34.79 -23.60 -1.28
C GLU A 53 -33.30 -23.82 -1.02
N ARG A 54 -32.46 -23.08 -1.77
CA ARG A 54 -31.00 -23.04 -1.60
C ARG A 54 -30.58 -21.67 -1.10
N ILE A 55 -30.44 -21.52 0.22
CA ILE A 55 -30.05 -20.24 0.83
C ILE A 55 -28.57 -20.28 1.19
N SER A 56 -27.80 -19.40 0.54
CA SER A 56 -26.38 -19.19 0.81
C SER A 56 -26.11 -17.74 1.15
N MET A 57 -25.31 -17.52 2.20
CA MET A 57 -24.75 -16.21 2.52
C MET A 57 -23.33 -16.14 1.92
N VAL A 58 -23.04 -15.04 1.24
CA VAL A 58 -21.71 -14.76 0.68
C VAL A 58 -21.19 -13.51 1.36
N THR A 59 -20.06 -13.64 2.05
CA THR A 59 -19.36 -12.52 2.68
C THR A 59 -18.04 -12.31 1.94
N PRO A 60 -17.91 -11.25 1.12
CA PRO A 60 -16.65 -10.93 0.50
C PRO A 60 -15.68 -10.38 1.56
N PHE A 61 -14.45 -10.89 1.56
CA PHE A 61 -13.37 -10.33 2.36
C PHE A 61 -12.58 -9.32 1.55
N ARG A 62 -12.26 -8.18 2.17
CA ARG A 62 -11.38 -7.16 1.60
C ARG A 62 -9.95 -7.30 2.13
N PRO A 63 -8.93 -6.90 1.35
CA PRO A 63 -7.58 -6.79 1.88
C PRO A 63 -7.55 -5.75 3.03
N ARG A 64 -6.72 -6.03 4.03
CA ARG A 64 -6.51 -5.12 5.17
C ARG A 64 -5.76 -3.86 4.75
N GLU A 65 -4.82 -4.01 3.82
CA GLU A 65 -3.96 -2.91 3.41
C GLU A 65 -4.64 -2.05 2.32
N PRO A 66 -4.76 -0.72 2.51
CA PRO A 66 -5.42 0.15 1.54
C PRO A 66 -4.60 0.33 0.26
N SER A 67 -3.29 0.14 0.28
CA SER A 67 -2.42 0.27 -0.90
C SER A 67 -2.71 -0.80 -1.96
N VAL A 68 -3.18 -1.98 -1.54
CA VAL A 68 -3.53 -3.09 -2.42
C VAL A 68 -4.81 -2.73 -3.18
N ARG A 69 -4.82 -3.03 -4.48
CA ARG A 69 -5.98 -2.78 -5.34
C ARG A 69 -7.18 -3.59 -4.83
N ASP A 70 -8.32 -2.91 -4.71
CA ASP A 70 -9.58 -3.58 -4.44
C ASP A 70 -10.19 -4.08 -5.75
N GLU A 71 -10.53 -5.36 -5.80
CA GLU A 71 -11.08 -6.05 -6.97
C GLU A 71 -12.49 -6.59 -6.69
N LEU A 72 -13.11 -6.16 -5.59
CA LEU A 72 -14.49 -6.51 -5.32
C LEU A 72 -15.42 -5.94 -6.39
N VAL A 73 -16.22 -6.83 -6.97
CA VAL A 73 -17.25 -6.49 -7.96
C VAL A 73 -18.60 -6.97 -7.46
N MET A 74 -19.57 -6.05 -7.43
CA MET A 74 -20.97 -6.38 -7.20
C MET A 74 -21.64 -6.72 -8.53
N THR A 75 -21.42 -7.94 -9.02
CA THR A 75 -22.10 -8.48 -10.20
C THR A 75 -23.12 -9.54 -9.78
N GLY A 76 -24.27 -9.57 -10.44
CA GLY A 76 -25.28 -10.62 -10.21
C GLY A 76 -26.34 -10.30 -9.16
N SER A 77 -26.44 -9.05 -8.68
CA SER A 77 -27.58 -8.62 -7.86
C SER A 77 -28.87 -8.65 -8.70
N GLN A 78 -29.84 -9.45 -8.29
CA GLN A 78 -31.13 -9.52 -8.96
C GLN A 78 -31.97 -8.26 -8.70
N ALA A 79 -32.99 -8.01 -9.52
CA ALA A 79 -33.89 -6.87 -9.31
C ALA A 79 -34.74 -6.98 -8.03
N ILE A 80 -34.81 -8.18 -7.44
CA ILE A 80 -35.58 -8.46 -6.22
C ILE A 80 -34.86 -7.93 -4.96
N SER A 81 -33.54 -7.72 -5.01
CA SER A 81 -32.78 -7.21 -3.87
C SER A 81 -32.95 -5.70 -3.66
N ASN A 82 -32.89 -5.24 -2.40
CA ASN A 82 -32.84 -3.82 -2.07
C ASN A 82 -31.49 -3.21 -2.52
N ARG A 83 -31.45 -2.71 -3.76
CA ARG A 83 -30.23 -2.16 -4.37
C ARG A 83 -29.73 -0.93 -3.61
N SER A 84 -30.62 -0.06 -3.14
CA SER A 84 -30.23 1.18 -2.46
C SER A 84 -29.38 0.91 -1.23
N GLU A 85 -29.80 -0.06 -0.41
CA GLU A 85 -29.07 -0.50 0.78
C GLU A 85 -27.77 -1.23 0.44
N LEU A 86 -27.79 -2.10 -0.57
CA LEU A 86 -26.59 -2.80 -1.04
C LEU A 86 -25.53 -1.84 -1.58
N TYR A 87 -25.93 -0.85 -2.39
CA TYR A 87 -25.01 0.16 -2.91
C TYR A 87 -24.53 1.10 -1.80
N HIS A 88 -25.35 1.41 -0.81
CA HIS A 88 -24.92 2.18 0.35
C HIS A 88 -23.78 1.46 1.09
N GLY A 89 -23.98 0.20 1.51
CA GLY A 89 -22.92 -0.56 2.19
C GLY A 89 -21.68 -0.78 1.31
N PHE A 90 -21.86 -1.04 0.01
CA PHE A 90 -20.74 -1.29 -0.89
C PHE A 90 -19.93 -0.04 -1.25
N ILE A 91 -20.58 1.09 -1.55
CA ILE A 91 -19.90 2.31 -1.98
C ILE A 91 -19.46 3.13 -0.77
N TYR A 92 -20.41 3.40 0.14
CA TYR A 92 -20.19 4.34 1.22
C TYR A 92 -19.28 3.74 2.30
N GLU A 93 -19.68 2.60 2.86
CA GLU A 93 -18.93 1.97 3.97
C GLU A 93 -17.64 1.32 3.47
N CYS A 94 -17.66 0.60 2.34
CA CYS A 94 -16.46 -0.12 1.92
C CYS A 94 -15.46 0.73 1.11
N ARG A 95 -15.92 1.52 0.13
CA ARG A 95 -15.02 2.17 -0.84
C ARG A 95 -14.62 3.60 -0.49
N LEU A 96 -15.52 4.42 0.05
CA LEU A 96 -15.16 5.79 0.43
C LEU A 96 -14.15 5.79 1.58
N GLU A 97 -14.34 4.94 2.60
CA GLU A 97 -13.37 4.77 3.70
C GLU A 97 -11.97 4.42 3.16
N LEU A 98 -11.89 3.47 2.22
CA LEU A 98 -10.61 3.10 1.58
C LEU A 98 -10.00 4.24 0.76
N LEU A 99 -10.82 5.04 0.08
CA LEU A 99 -10.34 6.19 -0.69
C LEU A 99 -9.80 7.29 0.21
N GLU A 100 -10.41 7.53 1.37
CA GLU A 100 -9.91 8.46 2.37
C GLU A 100 -8.54 8.01 2.91
N GLU A 101 -8.41 6.74 3.30
CA GLU A 101 -7.15 6.16 3.77
C GLU A 101 -6.05 6.24 2.71
N ARG A 102 -6.37 5.88 1.45
CA ARG A 102 -5.44 6.00 0.31
C ARG A 102 -5.01 7.45 0.10
N THR A 103 -5.95 8.38 0.08
CA THR A 103 -5.66 9.81 -0.14
C THR A 103 -4.80 10.38 0.99
N ALA A 104 -5.09 10.02 2.24
CA ALA A 104 -4.29 10.42 3.39
C ALA A 104 -2.86 9.87 3.33
N SER A 105 -2.69 8.60 2.95
CA SER A 105 -1.37 7.98 2.79
C SER A 105 -0.55 8.65 1.69
N GLU A 106 -1.17 8.93 0.53
CA GLU A 106 -0.52 9.61 -0.59
C GLU A 106 -0.15 11.06 -0.25
N ASN A 107 -0.99 11.78 0.49
CA ASN A 107 -0.69 13.13 0.95
C ASN A 107 0.52 13.17 1.89
N LYS A 108 0.64 12.21 2.82
CA LYS A 108 1.80 12.09 3.70
C LYS A 108 3.08 11.84 2.89
N ARG A 109 3.04 10.88 1.96
CA ARG A 109 4.16 10.57 1.06
C ARG A 109 4.60 11.78 0.23
N ARG A 110 3.65 12.55 -0.30
CA ARG A 110 3.92 13.79 -1.03
C ARG A 110 4.52 14.87 -0.14
N ALA A 111 4.02 15.03 1.09
CA ALA A 111 4.56 16.01 2.03
C ALA A 111 6.02 15.71 2.41
N GLU A 112 6.37 14.45 2.63
CA GLU A 112 7.76 14.01 2.87
C GLU A 112 8.66 14.27 1.66
N THR A 113 8.17 13.94 0.46
CA THR A 113 8.89 14.22 -0.80
C THR A 113 9.13 15.72 -0.97
N ASN A 114 8.13 16.56 -0.69
CA ASN A 114 8.26 18.01 -0.78
C ASN A 114 9.24 18.57 0.26
N ARG A 115 9.28 18.03 1.48
CA ARG A 115 10.27 18.41 2.51
C ARG A 115 11.69 18.06 2.06
N TYR A 116 11.88 16.88 1.47
CA TYR A 116 13.17 16.46 0.92
C TYR A 116 13.62 17.33 -0.26
N GLN A 117 12.70 17.69 -1.16
CA GLN A 117 13.02 18.62 -2.26
C GLN A 117 13.37 20.01 -1.75
N ALA A 118 12.62 20.52 -0.76
CA ALA A 118 12.93 21.79 -0.11
C ALA A 118 14.32 21.75 0.54
N SER A 119 14.68 20.68 1.25
CA SER A 119 16.01 20.58 1.88
C SER A 119 17.15 20.55 0.86
N ILE A 120 16.98 19.86 -0.27
CA ILE A 120 17.95 19.91 -1.40
C ILE A 120 18.07 21.33 -1.95
N GLN A 121 16.94 22.00 -2.16
CA GLN A 121 16.92 23.34 -2.72
C GLN A 121 17.62 24.35 -1.78
N TYR A 122 17.35 24.30 -0.48
CA TYR A 122 18.05 25.10 0.54
C TYR A 122 19.55 24.83 0.54
N SER A 123 19.97 23.55 0.57
CA SER A 123 21.38 23.16 0.53
C SER A 123 22.09 23.66 -0.74
N ARG A 124 21.41 23.68 -1.89
CA ARG A 124 21.95 24.17 -3.16
C ARG A 124 22.16 25.69 -3.15
N TYR A 125 21.25 26.46 -2.55
CA TYR A 125 21.42 27.92 -2.43
C TYR A 125 22.56 28.29 -1.48
N ASP A 126 22.70 27.60 -0.34
CA ASP A 126 23.81 27.82 0.59
C ASP A 126 25.16 27.56 -0.09
N CYS A 127 25.28 26.48 -0.87
CA CYS A 127 26.49 26.17 -1.63
C CYS A 127 26.83 27.24 -2.69
N ILE A 128 25.81 27.81 -3.36
CA ILE A 128 26.00 28.89 -4.34
C ILE A 128 26.44 30.19 -3.64
N LEU A 129 25.83 30.53 -2.50
CA LEU A 129 26.16 31.73 -1.73
C LEU A 129 27.59 31.66 -1.14
N GLU A 130 27.99 30.51 -0.59
CA GLU A 130 29.38 30.29 -0.14
C GLU A 130 30.39 30.47 -1.28
N ARG A 131 30.07 29.95 -2.48
CA ARG A 131 30.95 30.05 -3.65
C ARG A 131 31.02 31.46 -4.24
N ALA A 132 29.92 32.23 -4.18
CA ALA A 132 29.91 33.64 -4.54
C ALA A 132 30.66 34.52 -3.53
N GLY A 133 30.55 34.23 -2.23
CA GLY A 133 31.34 34.86 -1.17
C GLY A 133 32.85 34.63 -1.34
N PHE A 134 33.23 33.41 -1.74
CA PHE A 134 34.61 33.05 -2.09
C PHE A 134 35.15 33.88 -3.27
N LEU A 135 34.35 34.07 -4.33
CA LEU A 135 34.76 34.85 -5.51
C LEU A 135 34.83 36.37 -5.26
N LEU A 136 34.08 36.89 -4.29
CA LEU A 136 34.03 38.32 -3.94
C LEU A 136 35.05 38.72 -2.86
N GLY A 137 35.93 37.81 -2.42
CA GLY A 137 37.03 38.12 -1.51
C GLY A 137 36.60 38.59 -0.11
N ARG A 138 35.35 38.36 0.30
CA ARG A 138 34.83 38.70 1.63
C ARG A 138 34.97 37.48 2.55
N TYR A 139 36.04 37.44 3.33
CA TYR A 139 36.23 36.44 4.37
C TYR A 139 35.46 36.84 5.63
N SER A 140 34.47 36.06 6.01
CA SER A 140 34.12 35.87 7.41
C SER A 140 34.23 34.39 7.73
N LEU A 141 34.97 34.05 8.77
CA LEU A 141 35.05 32.71 9.35
C LEU A 141 33.67 32.34 9.91
N GLY A 142 32.79 31.87 9.03
CA GLY A 142 31.46 31.39 9.37
C GLY A 142 31.49 29.89 9.63
N THR A 143 31.09 29.52 10.84
CA THR A 143 30.94 28.15 11.33
C THR A 143 30.11 27.27 10.40
N CYS A 144 30.60 26.04 10.19
CA CYS A 144 29.97 25.02 9.35
C CYS A 144 28.53 24.71 9.84
N PRO A 145 27.55 24.48 8.96
CA PRO A 145 26.15 24.26 9.35
C PRO A 145 25.94 23.04 10.28
N CYS A 146 26.86 22.06 10.24
CA CYS A 146 26.84 20.88 11.11
C CYS A 146 27.13 21.18 12.58
N SER A 147 27.72 22.34 12.93
CA SER A 147 27.98 22.69 14.34
C SER A 147 26.78 23.33 15.05
N ARG A 148 25.70 23.69 14.33
CA ARG A 148 24.54 24.38 14.93
C ARG A 148 23.49 23.45 15.53
N ASN A 149 23.48 22.16 15.15
CA ASN A 149 22.45 21.21 15.59
C ASN A 149 22.90 20.22 16.67
N GLY A 150 24.08 20.40 17.29
CA GLY A 150 24.46 19.66 18.49
C GLY A 150 24.43 18.13 18.35
N ILE A 151 24.64 17.59 17.16
CA ILE A 151 24.81 16.15 16.97
C ILE A 151 26.27 15.87 17.28
N GLY A 152 26.53 15.33 18.47
CA GLY A 152 27.86 14.86 18.86
C GLY A 152 28.41 13.93 17.78
N LEU A 153 29.71 14.05 17.54
CA LEU A 153 30.47 13.33 16.51
C LEU A 153 30.61 11.81 16.77
N ASP A 154 29.93 11.28 17.78
CA ASP A 154 30.01 9.88 18.14
C ASP A 154 28.75 9.17 17.62
N LEU A 155 28.95 8.35 16.58
CA LEU A 155 27.97 7.45 15.92
C LEU A 155 27.08 8.08 14.85
N ILE A 156 27.68 8.61 13.78
CA ILE A 156 26.98 8.73 12.48
C ILE A 156 27.41 7.54 11.62
N ASP A 157 26.46 6.64 11.37
CA ASP A 157 26.62 5.47 10.52
C ASP A 157 27.01 5.92 9.09
N ALA A 158 28.11 5.40 8.55
CA ALA A 158 28.75 5.93 7.34
C ALA A 158 27.90 5.85 6.05
N ARG A 159 26.71 5.25 6.14
CA ARG A 159 25.72 5.14 5.05
C ARG A 159 24.73 6.31 4.99
N GLU A 160 24.66 7.14 6.04
CA GLU A 160 23.79 8.33 6.09
C GLU A 160 24.52 9.64 5.77
N ILE A 161 25.79 9.58 5.40
CA ILE A 161 26.56 10.78 5.07
C ILE A 161 26.15 11.27 3.67
N PRO A 162 25.50 12.44 3.52
CA PRO A 162 25.25 13.00 2.20
C PRO A 162 26.58 13.31 1.52
N TYR A 163 26.66 13.03 0.21
CA TYR A 163 27.85 13.20 -0.64
C TYR A 163 28.50 14.60 -0.58
N HIS A 164 27.85 15.58 0.06
CA HIS A 164 28.39 16.91 0.33
C HIS A 164 29.53 16.94 1.38
N CYS A 165 29.61 15.95 2.29
CA CYS A 165 30.71 15.86 3.26
C CYS A 165 32.02 15.30 2.67
N LEU A 166 31.97 14.58 1.54
CA LEU A 166 33.16 14.02 0.89
C LEU A 166 34.08 15.10 0.29
N CYS A 167 33.55 16.30 0.00
CA CYS A 167 34.36 17.44 -0.44
C CYS A 167 35.23 18.03 0.68
N LEU A 168 34.80 17.91 1.95
CA LEU A 168 35.54 18.40 3.11
C LEU A 168 36.61 17.39 3.60
N MET A 169 36.37 16.07 3.47
CA MET A 169 37.38 15.07 3.83
C MET A 169 38.66 15.14 2.97
N LYS A 170 38.54 15.47 1.68
CA LYS A 170 39.74 15.69 0.83
C LYS A 170 40.56 16.92 1.22
N ARG A 171 40.01 17.83 2.04
CA ARG A 171 40.68 19.06 2.46
C ARG A 171 41.30 18.96 3.86
N CYS A 172 40.78 18.08 4.74
CA CYS A 172 41.43 17.79 6.03
C CYS A 172 42.69 16.91 5.90
N LEU A 173 42.76 16.03 4.90
CA LEU A 173 43.92 15.14 4.69
C LEU A 173 45.16 15.84 4.08
N PHE A 174 45.03 17.06 3.57
CA PHE A 174 46.14 17.79 2.92
C PHE A 174 46.79 18.87 3.80
N THR A 175 46.33 19.06 5.04
CA THR A 175 46.84 20.14 5.92
C THR A 175 47.69 19.65 7.09
N THR A 176 48.05 18.36 7.16
CA THR A 176 48.86 17.80 8.25
C THR A 176 50.31 17.47 7.90
N GLU A 177 50.80 17.81 6.70
CA GLU A 177 52.23 17.65 6.35
C GLU A 177 52.92 18.99 6.16
N SER A 178 53.15 19.72 7.26
CA SER A 178 54.17 20.78 7.31
C SER A 178 54.38 21.27 8.74
N TRP A 179 54.73 20.37 9.67
CA TRP A 179 55.41 20.70 10.93
C TRP A 179 56.20 19.47 11.40
N ILE A 180 57.43 19.34 10.88
CA ILE A 180 58.71 18.87 11.48
C ILE A 180 59.72 18.82 10.34
#